data_AF-A0A1Y1S7H5-F1
#
_entry.id   AF-A0A1Y1S7H5-F1
#
_cell.length_a   1.000
_cell.length_b   1.000
_cell.length_c   1.000
_cell.angle_alpha   90.00
_cell.angle_beta   90.00
_cell.angle_gamma   90.00
#
_symmetry.space_group_name_H-M   'P 1'
#
loop_
_entity.id
_entity.type
_entity.pdbx_description
1 polymer ?
#
loop_
_entity_poly.entity_id
_entity_poly.type
_entity_poly.pdbx_seq_one_letter_code
_entity_poly.pdbx_strand_id
1 'polypeptide(L)'
;MLSNFQKLVKDTQNLLEQNKQKQNDEIEFRIQSNLKALKILATKIEDDGVRNEALKTLSGLGYNETSNVNRAFRNRINSKINNKVEEIKSNIDDLVEEEMYQNSKKLQEMTNKFNQTLSYDKKALEQTLNVFDKNTKESKSATKAIIENDSFSSFGYFTSTLFILLIMWIIIGWL
;
A
#
# COMPACT_ATOMS: atom_id res chain seq x y z
N MET A 1 30.11 -5.81 9.20
CA MET A 1 30.66 -4.44 9.40
C MET A 1 32.17 -4.39 9.13
N LEU A 2 32.96 -5.29 9.73
CA LEU A 2 34.43 -5.37 9.55
C LEU A 2 34.89 -5.54 8.08
N SER A 3 34.20 -6.38 7.31
CA SER A 3 34.51 -6.62 5.87
C SER A 3 34.35 -5.36 5.00
N ASN A 4 33.34 -4.52 5.28
CA ASN A 4 33.13 -3.27 4.55
C ASN A 4 34.18 -2.21 4.88
N PHE A 5 34.63 -2.16 6.13
CA PHE A 5 35.71 -1.27 6.57
C PHE A 5 37.03 -1.64 5.88
N GLN A 6 37.40 -2.92 5.91
CA GLN A 6 38.63 -3.41 5.26
C GLN A 6 38.63 -3.16 3.75
N LYS A 7 37.49 -3.39 3.08
CA LYS A 7 37.34 -3.09 1.65
C LYS A 7 37.55 -1.59 1.37
N LEU A 8 36.93 -0.73 2.17
CA LEU A 8 37.02 0.72 1.98
C LEU A 8 38.43 1.27 2.27
N VAL A 9 39.15 0.70 3.25
CA VAL A 9 40.57 1.01 3.48
C VAL A 9 41.41 0.66 2.26
N LYS A 10 41.25 -0.57 1.73
CA LYS A 10 42.00 -1.03 0.55
C LYS A 10 41.71 -0.18 -0.69
N ASP A 11 40.43 0.13 -0.93
CA ASP A 11 40.02 0.98 -2.05
C ASP A 11 40.63 2.39 -1.93
N THR A 12 40.70 2.94 -0.71
CA THR A 12 41.31 4.25 -0.46
C THR A 12 42.82 4.24 -0.66
N GLN A 13 43.51 3.17 -0.25
CA GLN A 13 44.94 2.99 -0.50
C GLN A 13 45.25 2.93 -1.99
N ASN A 14 44.46 2.15 -2.76
CA ASN A 14 44.62 2.06 -4.21
C ASN A 14 44.40 3.43 -4.89
N LEU A 15 43.38 4.19 -4.46
CA LEU A 15 43.13 5.53 -4.99
C LEU A 15 44.26 6.50 -4.64
N LEU A 16 44.83 6.43 -3.43
CA LEU A 16 46.00 7.23 -3.04
C LEU A 16 47.21 6.96 -3.93
N GLU A 17 47.48 5.70 -4.25
CA GLU A 17 48.55 5.33 -5.19
C GLU A 17 48.29 5.84 -6.60
N GLN A 18 47.05 5.74 -7.09
CA GLN A 18 46.66 6.28 -8.39
C GLN A 18 46.78 7.80 -8.44
N ASN A 19 46.42 8.50 -7.35
CA ASN A 19 46.49 9.96 -7.31
C ASN A 19 47.94 10.48 -7.29
N LYS A 20 48.87 9.74 -6.65
CA LYS A 20 50.31 10.06 -6.69
C LYS A 20 50.88 10.03 -8.10
N GLN A 21 50.33 9.20 -8.99
CA GLN A 21 50.82 9.04 -10.36
C GLN A 21 50.22 10.05 -11.34
N LYS A 22 48.97 10.50 -11.13
CA LYS A 22 48.22 11.26 -12.14
C LYS A 22 47.55 12.55 -11.68
N GLN A 23 47.72 12.99 -10.42
CA GLN A 23 47.09 14.19 -9.82
C GLN A 23 45.73 14.50 -10.46
N ASN A 24 44.76 13.65 -10.15
CA ASN A 24 43.42 13.72 -10.71
C ASN A 24 42.46 14.18 -9.61
N ASP A 25 41.89 15.35 -9.81
CA ASP A 25 40.89 15.99 -8.95
C ASP A 25 39.72 15.07 -8.57
N GLU A 26 39.28 14.19 -9.49
CA GLU A 26 38.22 13.22 -9.24
C GLU A 26 38.66 12.12 -8.27
N ILE A 27 39.91 11.67 -8.40
CA ILE A 27 40.50 10.66 -7.52
C ILE A 27 40.70 11.25 -6.12
N GLU A 28 41.15 12.50 -6.02
CA GLU A 28 41.29 13.21 -4.75
C GLU A 28 39.94 13.36 -4.03
N PHE A 29 38.87 13.72 -4.75
CA PHE A 29 37.53 13.79 -4.18
C PHE A 29 37.06 12.44 -3.63
N ARG A 30 37.30 11.34 -4.38
CA ARG A 30 36.93 9.98 -3.93
C ARG A 30 37.73 9.56 -2.70
N ILE A 31 39.02 9.89 -2.61
CA ILE A 31 39.84 9.66 -1.42
C ILE A 31 39.25 10.39 -0.21
N GLN A 32 38.92 11.67 -0.34
CA GLN A 32 38.34 12.45 0.76
C GLN A 32 36.98 11.90 1.22
N SER A 33 36.13 11.49 0.28
CA SER A 33 34.83 10.88 0.59
C SER A 33 35.00 9.56 1.35
N ASN A 34 35.91 8.69 0.89
CA ASN A 34 36.18 7.42 1.56
C ASN A 34 36.79 7.61 2.94
N LEU A 35 37.72 8.55 3.13
CA LEU A 35 38.29 8.88 4.44
C LEU A 35 37.21 9.36 5.43
N LYS A 36 36.24 10.16 4.96
CA LYS A 36 35.11 10.61 5.78
C LYS A 36 34.20 9.44 6.19
N ALA A 37 33.90 8.54 5.26
CA ALA A 37 33.12 7.34 5.54
C ALA A 37 33.84 6.40 6.53
N LEU A 38 35.16 6.20 6.36
CA LEU A 38 35.98 5.43 7.28
C LEU A 38 36.02 6.03 8.69
N LYS A 39 36.08 7.36 8.83
CA LYS A 39 36.00 8.05 10.14
C LYS A 39 34.67 7.76 10.83
N ILE A 40 33.55 7.86 10.11
CA ILE A 40 32.21 7.56 10.66
C ILE A 40 32.13 6.09 11.12
N LEU A 41 32.68 5.17 10.33
CA LEU A 41 32.72 3.76 10.70
C LEU A 41 33.62 3.50 11.92
N ALA A 42 34.79 4.15 11.99
CA ALA A 42 35.71 4.04 13.12
C ALA A 42 35.08 4.59 14.41
N THR A 43 34.34 5.70 14.36
CA THR A 43 33.65 6.26 15.53
C THR A 43 32.52 5.37 16.07
N LYS A 44 32.04 4.41 15.29
CA LYS A 44 31.01 3.43 15.71
C LYS A 44 31.59 2.16 16.33
N ILE A 45 32.91 2.06 16.47
CA ILE A 45 33.57 0.95 17.16
C ILE A 45 33.44 1.17 18.68
N GLU A 46 32.84 0.19 19.35
CA GLU A 46 32.62 0.22 20.81
C GLU A 46 33.91 0.00 21.60
N ASP A 47 34.85 -0.78 21.08
CA ASP A 47 36.16 -0.99 21.67
C ASP A 47 37.05 0.24 21.47
N ASP A 48 37.34 0.93 22.58
CA ASP A 48 38.14 2.16 22.60
C ASP A 48 39.57 1.94 22.08
N GLY A 49 40.17 0.77 22.32
CA GLY A 49 41.51 0.42 21.83
C GLY A 49 41.53 0.30 20.32
N VAL A 50 40.60 -0.47 19.76
CA VAL A 50 40.45 -0.68 18.32
C VAL A 50 40.02 0.60 17.61
N ARG A 51 39.16 1.41 18.24
CA ARG A 51 38.76 2.73 17.72
C ARG A 51 39.94 3.67 17.59
N ASN A 52 40.77 3.76 18.63
CA ASN A 52 41.93 4.64 18.62
C ASN A 52 42.98 4.20 17.59
N GLU A 53 43.20 2.90 17.45
CA GLU A 53 44.08 2.34 16.42
C GLU A 53 43.55 2.68 15.01
N ALA A 54 42.26 2.47 14.75
CA ALA A 54 41.63 2.78 13.48
C ALA A 54 41.73 4.28 13.12
N LEU A 55 41.48 5.18 14.08
CA LEU A 55 41.61 6.62 13.88
C LEU A 55 43.05 7.05 13.61
N LYS A 56 44.03 6.40 14.26
CA LYS A 56 45.46 6.63 14.03
C LYS A 56 45.85 6.20 12.61
N THR A 57 45.37 5.06 12.13
CA THR A 57 45.58 4.60 10.75
C THR A 57 44.98 5.59 9.74
N LEU A 58 43.79 6.13 9.99
CA LEU A 58 43.16 7.11 9.11
C LEU A 58 43.90 8.45 9.05
N SER A 59 44.48 8.86 10.17
CA SER A 59 45.33 10.06 10.24
C SER A 59 46.60 9.87 9.39
N GLY A 60 47.20 8.67 9.41
CA GLY A 60 48.34 8.32 8.57
C GLY A 60 48.05 8.27 7.05
N LEU A 61 46.78 8.14 6.66
CA LEU A 61 46.34 8.16 5.26
C LEU A 61 46.12 9.59 4.71
N GLY A 62 46.53 10.63 5.46
CA GLY A 62 46.51 12.02 5.01
C GLY A 62 45.23 12.78 5.36
N TYR A 63 44.46 12.32 6.34
CA TYR A 63 43.36 13.12 6.91
C TYR A 63 43.93 14.26 7.77
N ASN A 64 44.36 15.34 7.12
CA ASN A 64 44.58 16.60 7.80
C ASN A 64 43.25 17.37 7.82
N GLU A 65 42.74 17.63 9.02
CA GLU A 65 41.49 18.38 9.28
C GLU A 65 41.57 19.86 8.83
N THR A 66 42.66 20.24 8.17
CA THR A 66 42.99 21.59 7.69
C THR A 66 43.28 21.62 6.19
N SER A 67 42.37 21.18 5.33
CA SER A 67 42.41 21.59 3.92
C SER A 67 41.56 22.83 3.73
N ASN A 68 42.13 23.97 4.15
CA ASN A 68 41.76 25.31 3.66
C ASN A 68 42.25 25.55 2.23
N VAL A 69 42.65 24.48 1.53
CA VAL A 69 42.95 24.52 0.12
C VAL A 69 41.62 24.51 -0.59
N ASN A 70 41.42 25.52 -1.45
CA ASN A 70 40.45 25.51 -2.52
C ASN A 70 39.03 26.03 -2.24
N ARG A 71 38.88 27.19 -1.58
CA ARG A 71 37.63 27.99 -1.64
C ARG A 71 37.25 28.38 -3.08
N ALA A 72 38.24 28.67 -3.93
CA ALA A 72 38.03 29.03 -5.34
C ALA A 72 37.66 27.82 -6.23
N PHE A 73 38.24 26.65 -5.98
CA PHE A 73 37.91 25.41 -6.68
C PHE A 73 36.62 24.77 -6.15
N ARG A 74 36.33 24.87 -4.84
CA ARG A 74 35.03 24.53 -4.26
C ARG A 74 33.92 25.41 -4.86
N ASN A 75 34.17 26.68 -5.15
CA ASN A 75 33.20 27.54 -5.84
C ASN A 75 33.05 27.23 -7.34
N ARG A 76 34.13 26.84 -8.05
CA ARG A 76 34.07 26.42 -9.47
C ARG A 76 33.46 25.02 -9.66
N ILE A 77 33.73 24.11 -8.74
CA ILE A 77 33.10 22.79 -8.70
C ILE A 77 31.66 22.92 -8.22
N ASN A 78 31.37 23.69 -7.16
CA ASN A 78 29.98 23.91 -6.74
C ASN A 78 29.17 24.64 -7.79
N SER A 79 29.71 25.53 -8.63
CA SER A 79 28.92 26.14 -9.71
C SER A 79 28.63 25.17 -10.86
N LYS A 80 29.60 24.35 -11.27
CA LYS A 80 29.36 23.30 -12.29
C LYS A 80 28.51 22.14 -11.78
N ILE A 81 28.69 21.75 -10.52
CA ILE A 81 27.89 20.71 -9.86
C ILE A 81 26.51 21.27 -9.54
N ASN A 82 26.34 22.50 -9.05
CA ASN A 82 25.01 23.06 -8.81
C ASN A 82 24.22 23.21 -10.11
N ASN A 83 24.83 23.64 -11.21
CA ASN A 83 24.10 23.68 -12.48
C ASN A 83 23.70 22.28 -12.96
N LYS A 84 24.58 21.28 -12.84
CA LYS A 84 24.29 19.89 -13.25
C LYS A 84 23.34 19.17 -12.28
N VAL A 85 23.38 19.52 -10.99
CA VAL A 85 22.48 19.02 -9.95
C VAL A 85 21.14 19.72 -10.02
N GLU A 86 21.06 21.02 -10.31
CA GLU A 86 19.80 21.72 -10.60
C GLU A 86 19.16 21.18 -11.88
N GLU A 87 19.94 20.89 -12.93
CA GLU A 87 19.43 20.28 -14.17
C GLU A 87 19.00 18.82 -13.97
N ILE A 88 19.74 18.02 -13.19
CA ILE A 88 19.32 16.65 -12.82
C ILE A 88 18.12 16.69 -11.88
N LYS A 89 18.07 17.64 -10.95
CA LYS A 89 16.99 17.77 -9.98
C LYS A 89 15.72 18.33 -10.62
N SER A 90 15.83 19.26 -11.58
CA SER A 90 14.68 19.68 -12.38
C SER A 90 14.19 18.54 -13.27
N ASN A 91 15.08 17.79 -13.93
CA ASN A 91 14.65 16.64 -14.73
C ASN A 91 14.01 15.52 -13.86
N ILE A 92 14.48 15.31 -12.63
CA ILE A 92 13.87 14.36 -11.69
C ILE A 92 12.56 14.92 -11.15
N ASP A 93 12.48 16.19 -10.78
CA ASP A 93 11.27 16.84 -10.30
C ASP A 93 10.20 16.86 -11.41
N ASP A 94 10.58 17.12 -12.67
CA ASP A 94 9.71 17.05 -13.85
C ASP A 94 9.23 15.62 -14.13
N LEU A 95 10.11 14.62 -14.00
CA LEU A 95 9.75 13.20 -14.14
C LEU A 95 8.81 12.73 -13.01
N VAL A 96 9.07 13.16 -11.78
CA VAL A 96 8.22 12.86 -10.61
C VAL A 96 6.88 13.57 -10.76
N GLU A 97 6.85 14.81 -11.22
CA GLU A 97 5.61 15.56 -11.45
C GLU A 97 4.77 14.94 -12.57
N GLU A 98 5.39 14.51 -13.67
CA GLU A 98 4.72 13.78 -14.75
C GLU A 98 4.18 12.42 -14.25
N GLU A 99 4.97 11.64 -13.52
CA GLU A 99 4.50 10.38 -12.94
C GLU A 99 3.36 10.58 -11.92
N MET A 100 3.46 11.62 -11.08
CA MET A 100 2.40 11.98 -10.14
C MET A 100 1.13 12.42 -10.86
N TYR A 101 1.26 13.18 -11.95
CA TYR A 101 0.13 13.60 -12.79
C TYR A 101 -0.55 12.40 -13.46
N GLN A 102 0.24 11.50 -14.06
CA GLN A 102 -0.29 10.28 -14.67
C GLN A 102 -0.95 9.35 -13.65
N ASN A 103 -0.37 9.22 -12.45
CA ASN A 103 -0.96 8.45 -11.36
C ASN A 103 -2.24 9.09 -10.83
N SER A 104 -2.29 10.42 -10.70
CA SER A 104 -3.49 11.17 -10.31
C SER A 104 -4.61 10.97 -11.34
N LYS A 105 -4.29 11.03 -12.64
CA LYS A 105 -5.25 10.77 -13.71
C LYS A 105 -5.79 9.34 -13.67
N LYS A 106 -4.91 8.34 -13.49
CA LYS A 106 -5.34 6.93 -13.29
C LYS A 106 -6.23 6.76 -12.06
N LEU A 107 -5.91 7.44 -10.96
CA LEU A 107 -6.71 7.40 -9.74
C LEU A 107 -8.10 8.01 -9.97
N GLN A 108 -8.17 9.11 -10.70
CA GLN A 108 -9.43 9.75 -11.09
C GLN A 108 -10.26 8.83 -11.99
N GLU A 109 -9.66 8.20 -12.99
CA GLU A 109 -10.33 7.22 -13.85
C GLU A 109 -10.84 6.02 -13.05
N MET A 110 -10.04 5.50 -12.12
CA MET A 110 -10.43 4.39 -11.24
C MET A 110 -11.59 4.78 -10.31
N THR A 111 -11.55 5.99 -9.76
CA THR A 111 -12.63 6.55 -8.92
C THR A 111 -13.92 6.71 -9.72
N ASN A 112 -13.83 7.18 -10.96
CA ASN A 112 -14.99 7.31 -11.84
C ASN A 112 -15.59 5.95 -12.18
N LYS A 113 -14.77 4.95 -12.52
CA LYS A 113 -15.22 3.57 -12.75
C LYS A 113 -15.86 2.98 -11.50
N PHE A 114 -15.25 3.17 -10.33
CA PHE A 114 -15.79 2.71 -9.06
C PHE A 114 -17.18 3.31 -8.78
N ASN A 115 -17.34 4.62 -8.97
CA ASN A 115 -18.64 5.28 -8.80
C ASN A 115 -19.70 4.78 -9.80
N GLN A 116 -19.29 4.50 -11.04
CA GLN A 116 -20.19 3.91 -12.04
C GLN A 116 -20.64 2.50 -11.62
N THR A 117 -19.72 1.64 -11.19
CA THR A 117 -20.03 0.30 -10.69
C THR A 117 -20.95 0.37 -9.47
N LEU A 118 -20.66 1.25 -8.51
CA LEU A 118 -21.48 1.41 -7.31
C LEU A 118 -22.90 1.89 -7.62
N SER A 119 -23.06 2.75 -8.64
CA SER A 119 -24.37 3.18 -9.15
C SER A 119 -25.13 2.02 -9.81
N TYR A 120 -24.44 1.16 -10.56
CA TYR A 120 -25.04 -0.03 -11.16
C TYR A 120 -25.48 -1.03 -10.09
N ASP A 121 -24.62 -1.34 -9.12
CA ASP A 121 -24.91 -2.27 -8.03
C ASP A 121 -26.07 -1.77 -7.17
N LYS A 122 -26.14 -0.46 -6.91
CA LYS A 122 -27.29 0.15 -6.22
C LYS A 122 -28.60 -0.08 -6.98
N LYS A 123 -28.61 0.12 -8.30
CA LYS A 123 -29.80 -0.14 -9.13
C LYS A 123 -30.18 -1.62 -9.13
N ALA A 124 -29.20 -2.52 -9.20
CA ALA A 124 -29.44 -3.95 -9.13
C ALA A 124 -30.06 -4.34 -7.78
N LEU A 125 -29.55 -3.81 -6.67
CA LEU A 125 -30.10 -4.01 -5.33
C LEU A 125 -31.53 -3.47 -5.20
N GLU A 126 -31.81 -2.28 -5.73
CA GLU A 126 -33.18 -1.72 -5.76
C GLU A 126 -34.14 -2.60 -6.56
N GLN A 127 -33.71 -3.14 -7.70
CA GLN A 127 -34.50 -4.11 -8.46
C GLN A 127 -34.73 -5.42 -7.69
N THR A 128 -33.69 -5.97 -7.06
CA THR A 128 -33.82 -7.17 -6.22
C THR A 128 -34.78 -6.94 -5.05
N LEU A 129 -34.69 -5.78 -4.38
CA LEU A 129 -35.58 -5.40 -3.30
C LEU A 129 -37.04 -5.32 -3.78
N ASN A 130 -37.29 -4.66 -4.92
CA ASN A 130 -38.64 -4.55 -5.50
C ASN A 130 -39.22 -5.92 -5.86
N VAL A 131 -38.42 -6.82 -6.44
CA VAL A 131 -38.84 -8.19 -6.75
C VAL A 131 -39.12 -8.97 -5.46
N PHE A 132 -38.27 -8.84 -4.44
CA PHE A 132 -38.44 -9.50 -3.16
C PHE A 132 -39.73 -9.02 -2.45
N ASP A 133 -39.98 -7.71 -2.42
CA ASP A 133 -41.20 -7.14 -1.83
C ASP A 133 -42.46 -7.58 -2.57
N LYS A 134 -42.40 -7.63 -3.90
CA LYS A 134 -43.50 -8.14 -4.73
C LYS A 134 -43.77 -9.62 -4.42
N ASN A 135 -42.74 -10.46 -4.43
CA ASN A 135 -42.85 -11.88 -4.13
C ASN A 135 -43.36 -12.11 -2.70
N THR A 136 -42.92 -11.29 -1.74
CA THR A 136 -43.38 -11.38 -0.35
C THR A 136 -44.86 -10.98 -0.22
N LYS A 137 -45.31 -9.95 -0.93
CA LYS A 137 -46.73 -9.56 -0.97
C LYS A 137 -47.59 -10.63 -1.65
N GLU A 138 -47.14 -11.16 -2.78
CA GLU A 138 -47.83 -12.23 -3.50
C GLU A 138 -47.89 -13.52 -2.66
N SER A 139 -46.78 -13.90 -2.02
CA SER A 139 -46.74 -15.04 -1.10
C SER A 139 -47.69 -14.86 0.09
N LYS A 140 -47.68 -13.68 0.75
CA LYS A 140 -48.64 -13.38 1.83
C LYS A 140 -50.09 -13.46 1.34
N SER A 141 -50.36 -12.98 0.14
CA SER A 141 -51.70 -13.01 -0.46
C SER A 141 -52.14 -14.44 -0.79
N ALA A 142 -51.24 -15.25 -1.34
CA ALA A 142 -51.46 -16.66 -1.60
C ALA A 142 -51.67 -17.45 -0.30
N THR A 143 -50.86 -17.25 0.73
CA THR A 143 -51.05 -17.86 2.04
C THR A 143 -52.38 -17.44 2.67
N LYS A 144 -52.77 -16.17 2.55
CA LYS A 144 -54.07 -15.69 3.03
C LYS A 144 -55.23 -16.34 2.27
N ALA A 145 -55.14 -16.46 0.95
CA ALA A 145 -56.15 -17.12 0.12
C ALA A 145 -56.24 -18.63 0.43
N ILE A 146 -55.12 -19.28 0.73
CA ILE A 146 -55.10 -20.66 1.23
C ILE A 146 -55.82 -20.72 2.57
N ILE A 147 -55.49 -19.86 3.55
CA ILE A 147 -56.16 -19.87 4.86
C ILE A 147 -57.67 -19.59 4.75
N GLU A 148 -58.08 -18.69 3.85
CA GLU A 148 -59.50 -18.39 3.62
C GLU A 148 -60.23 -19.55 2.92
N ASN A 149 -59.62 -20.23 1.93
CA ASN A 149 -60.21 -21.38 1.24
C ASN A 149 -60.12 -22.70 2.03
N ASP A 150 -59.06 -22.92 2.80
CA ASP A 150 -58.87 -24.05 3.74
C ASP A 150 -59.52 -23.76 5.11
N SER A 151 -60.42 -22.77 5.19
CA SER A 151 -61.37 -22.69 6.31
C SER A 151 -62.35 -23.87 6.21
N PHE A 152 -61.83 -25.07 6.48
CA PHE A 152 -62.60 -26.28 6.73
C PHE A 152 -63.62 -25.92 7.82
N SER A 153 -64.88 -25.76 7.41
CA SER A 153 -65.96 -25.53 8.35
C SER A 153 -66.17 -26.80 9.16
N SER A 154 -65.40 -26.95 10.24
CA SER A 154 -65.57 -28.04 11.21
C SER A 154 -67.01 -28.11 11.70
N PHE A 155 -67.68 -26.95 11.74
CA PHE A 155 -69.11 -26.84 12.02
C PHE A 155 -69.99 -27.49 10.94
N GLY A 156 -69.67 -27.31 9.65
CA GLY A 156 -70.40 -27.95 8.54
C GLY A 156 -70.30 -29.48 8.55
N TYR A 157 -69.13 -30.03 8.86
CA TYR A 157 -68.97 -31.48 9.04
C TYR A 157 -69.67 -31.99 10.30
N PHE A 158 -69.62 -31.21 11.38
CA PHE A 158 -70.35 -31.55 12.61
C PHE A 158 -71.86 -31.56 12.40
N THR A 159 -72.43 -30.56 11.73
CA THR A 159 -73.87 -30.53 11.43
C THR A 159 -74.29 -31.63 10.45
N SER A 160 -73.46 -31.93 9.44
CA SER A 160 -73.70 -33.04 8.51
C SER A 160 -73.73 -34.40 9.23
N THR A 161 -72.78 -34.66 10.12
CA THR A 161 -72.76 -35.91 10.89
C THR A 161 -73.94 -36.00 11.87
N LEU A 162 -74.30 -34.90 12.53
CA LEU A 162 -75.50 -34.83 13.39
C LEU A 162 -76.79 -35.09 12.61
N PHE A 163 -76.89 -34.58 11.39
CA PHE A 163 -78.05 -34.79 10.52
C PHE A 163 -78.18 -36.26 10.10
N ILE A 164 -77.06 -36.91 9.75
CA ILE A 164 -77.04 -38.35 9.44
C ILE A 164 -77.49 -39.17 10.66
N LEU A 165 -77.00 -38.83 11.86
CA LEU A 165 -77.42 -39.51 13.10
C LEU A 165 -78.91 -39.31 13.38
N LEU A 166 -79.45 -38.11 13.15
CA LEU A 166 -80.88 -37.83 13.29
C LEU A 166 -81.73 -38.67 12.33
N ILE A 167 -81.34 -38.75 11.06
CA ILE A 167 -82.04 -39.59 10.06
C ILE A 167 -82.00 -41.06 10.49
N MET A 168 -80.83 -41.55 10.90
CA MET A 168 -80.65 -42.93 11.32
C MET A 168 -81.50 -43.26 12.56
N TRP A 169 -81.59 -42.33 13.52
CA TRP A 169 -82.43 -42.46 14.70
C TRP A 169 -83.93 -42.51 14.35
N ILE A 170 -84.38 -41.66 13.42
CA ILE A 170 -85.78 -41.68 12.95
C ILE A 170 -86.11 -43.01 12.27
N ILE A 171 -85.22 -43.51 11.41
CA ILE A 171 -85.43 -44.79 10.70
C ILE A 171 -85.53 -45.96 11.69
N ILE A 172 -84.64 -46.03 12.69
CA ILE A 172 -84.67 -47.08 13.71
C ILE A 172 -85.90 -46.95 14.61
N GLY A 173 -86.32 -45.74 14.97
CA GLY A 173 -87.50 -45.53 15.82
C GLY A 173 -88.82 -45.85 15.12
N TRP A 174 -88.84 -45.89 13.79
CA TRP A 174 -90.00 -46.29 12.97
C TRP A 174 -90.02 -47.77 12.59
N LEU A 175 -88.89 -48.48 12.75
CA LEU A 175 -88.75 -49.91 12.48
C LEU A 175 -89.09 -50.75 13.74
#